data_AF-A0A538PX58-F1
#
_entry.id   AF-A0A538PX58-F1
#
_cell.length_a   1.000
_cell.length_b   1.000
_cell.length_c   1.000
_cell.angle_alpha   90.00
_cell.angle_beta   90.00
_cell.angle_gamma   90.00
#
_symmetry.space_group_name_H-M   'P 1'
#
loop_
_entity.id
_entity.type
_entity.pdbx_description
1 polymer ?
#
loop_
_entity_poly.entity_id
_entity_poly.type
_entity_poly.pdbx_seq_one_letter_code
_entity_poly.pdbx_strand_id
1 'polypeptide(L)'
;MYVRWPQVQNLKRLRLFTVDFCHAGQPRMWTVLIGENGTAKTTLLQAIALAATGSKQVNTLAGPIVKHLRDRRGSAPLAIDAKFEFSSQGRDGENHPLLKKIPAHLGLSSHVGLEVGST
;
A
#
# COMPACT_ATOMS: atom_id res chain seq x y z
N MET A 1 9.59 -2.44 -8.44
CA MET A 1 8.82 -1.41 -7.70
C MET A 1 9.14 -1.53 -6.23
N TYR A 2 9.35 -0.41 -5.52
CA TYR A 2 9.66 -0.34 -4.10
C TYR A 2 8.54 0.36 -3.34
N VAL A 3 8.25 -0.06 -2.12
CA VAL A 3 7.38 0.67 -1.18
C VAL A 3 8.22 1.70 -0.42
N ARG A 4 7.70 2.92 -0.28
CA ARG A 4 8.36 4.00 0.49
C ARG A 4 7.62 4.28 1.79
N TRP A 5 6.33 4.56 1.69
CA TRP A 5 5.57 5.06 2.82
C TRP A 5 4.13 4.57 2.75
N PRO A 6 3.76 3.51 3.49
CA PRO A 6 2.38 3.16 3.73
C PRO A 6 1.86 3.80 5.02
N GLN A 7 0.63 4.29 4.95
CA GLN A 7 -0.20 4.71 6.06
C GLN A 7 -1.49 3.89 6.02
N VAL A 8 -1.89 3.39 7.19
CA VAL A 8 -3.15 2.67 7.35
C VAL A 8 -3.99 3.33 8.44
N GLN A 9 -5.29 3.43 8.19
CA GLN A 9 -6.27 3.98 9.12
C GLN A 9 -7.41 2.99 9.31
N ASN A 10 -7.81 2.77 10.57
CA ASN A 10 -8.91 1.87 10.94
C ASN A 10 -8.73 0.44 10.40
N LEU A 11 -7.49 -0.06 10.42
CA LEU A 11 -7.09 -1.40 9.98
C LEU A 11 -6.88 -2.31 11.18
N LYS A 12 -7.77 -3.29 11.41
CA LYS A 12 -7.75 -4.18 12.58
C LYS A 12 -7.65 -3.40 13.90
N ARG A 13 -6.52 -3.51 14.61
CA ARG A 13 -6.26 -2.78 15.87
C ARG A 13 -5.52 -1.46 15.63
N LEU A 14 -5.03 -1.21 14.43
CA LEU A 14 -4.28 -0.03 14.03
C LEU A 14 -5.25 1.10 13.66
N ARG A 15 -5.41 2.08 14.54
CA ARG A 15 -6.26 3.26 14.29
C ARG A 15 -5.61 4.20 13.27
N LEU A 16 -4.33 4.47 13.48
CA LEU A 16 -3.45 5.21 12.58
C LEU A 16 -2.06 4.61 12.73
N PHE A 17 -1.48 4.13 11.65
CA PHE A 17 -0.15 3.54 11.67
C PHE A 17 0.59 3.86 10.38
N THR A 18 1.84 4.29 10.50
CA THR A 18 2.71 4.69 9.39
C THR A 18 4.07 4.03 9.55
N VAL A 19 4.65 3.57 8.45
CA VAL A 19 6.01 3.04 8.43
C VAL A 19 6.80 3.73 7.34
N ASP A 20 8.02 4.14 7.65
CA ASP A 20 8.96 4.62 6.64
C ASP A 20 9.86 3.46 6.19
N PHE A 21 9.72 3.05 4.93
CA PHE A 21 10.57 2.05 4.29
C PHE A 21 11.80 2.69 3.63
N CYS A 22 12.07 3.98 3.84
CA CYS A 22 13.27 4.65 3.38
C CYS A 22 14.40 4.65 4.43
N HIS A 23 15.63 4.64 3.95
CA HIS A 23 16.84 4.90 4.71
C HIS A 23 17.64 5.97 3.95
N ALA A 24 17.97 7.08 4.61
CA ALA A 24 18.60 8.24 3.99
C ALA A 24 17.88 8.71 2.70
N GLY A 25 16.54 8.69 2.69
CA GLY A 25 15.72 9.11 1.55
C GLY A 25 15.64 8.11 0.39
N GLN A 26 16.32 6.97 0.46
CA GLN A 26 16.29 5.89 -0.54
C GLN A 26 15.50 4.68 -0.03
N PRO A 27 14.84 3.89 -0.89
CA PRO A 27 14.14 2.69 -0.45
C PRO A 27 15.08 1.68 0.23
N ARG A 28 14.66 1.08 1.34
CA ARG A 28 15.39 0.00 2.01
C ARG A 28 15.26 -1.28 1.20
N MET A 29 16.38 -1.90 0.85
CA MET A 29 16.38 -3.18 0.13
C MET A 29 15.84 -4.33 0.99
N TRP A 30 15.98 -4.21 2.31
CA TRP A 30 15.51 -5.20 3.27
C TRP A 30 14.82 -4.52 4.45
N THR A 31 13.65 -5.02 4.83
CA THR A 31 12.93 -4.58 6.03
C THR A 31 12.32 -5.81 6.70
N VAL A 32 12.63 -6.03 7.98
CA VAL A 32 12.04 -7.11 8.78
C VAL A 32 10.93 -6.53 9.64
N LEU A 33 9.74 -7.13 9.57
CA LEU A 33 8.64 -6.85 10.49
C LEU A 33 8.66 -7.88 11.62
N ILE A 34 9.01 -7.45 12.85
CA ILE A 34 9.09 -8.31 14.03
C ILE A 34 8.01 -7.91 15.04
N GLY A 35 7.43 -8.91 15.70
CA GLY A 35 6.45 -8.73 16.78
C GLY A 35 5.70 -10.02 17.05
N GLU A 36 4.96 -10.06 18.15
CA GLU A 36 4.16 -11.23 18.55
C GLU A 36 3.04 -11.57 17.56
N ASN A 37 2.48 -12.78 17.65
CA ASN A 37 1.30 -13.12 16.87
C ASN A 37 0.12 -12.20 17.21
N GLY A 38 -0.63 -11.76 16.20
CA GLY A 38 -1.73 -10.81 16.39
C GLY A 38 -1.35 -9.32 16.38
N THR A 39 -0.07 -8.96 16.22
CA THR A 39 0.38 -7.54 16.11
C THR A 39 0.20 -6.92 14.72
N ALA A 40 -0.69 -7.47 13.90
CA ALA A 40 -1.02 -6.96 12.56
C ALA A 40 0.10 -7.00 11.51
N LYS A 41 1.19 -7.77 11.69
CA LYS A 41 2.25 -7.95 10.68
C LYS A 41 1.71 -8.39 9.31
N THR A 42 0.96 -9.49 9.29
CA THR A 42 0.33 -10.01 8.06
C THR A 42 -0.69 -9.02 7.50
N THR A 43 -1.43 -8.34 8.37
CA THR A 43 -2.42 -7.32 8.00
C THR A 43 -1.77 -6.12 7.31
N LEU A 44 -0.60 -5.68 7.77
CA LEU A 44 0.17 -4.62 7.12
C LEU A 44 0.64 -5.04 5.72
N LEU A 45 1.16 -6.26 5.58
CA LEU A 45 1.54 -6.79 4.25
C LEU A 45 0.35 -6.86 3.30
N GLN A 46 -0.81 -7.29 3.79
CA GLN A 46 -2.05 -7.29 3.01
C GLN A 46 -2.48 -5.88 2.61
N ALA A 47 -2.36 -4.89 3.50
CA ALA A 47 -2.66 -3.50 3.18
C ALA A 47 -1.72 -2.94 2.09
N ILE A 48 -0.43 -3.25 2.16
CA ILE A 48 0.53 -2.87 1.12
C ILE A 48 0.18 -3.54 -0.21
N ALA A 49 -0.19 -4.82 -0.19
CA ALA A 49 -0.62 -5.53 -1.39
C ALA A 49 -1.88 -4.88 -2.01
N LEU A 50 -2.89 -4.57 -1.20
CA LEU A 50 -4.10 -3.87 -1.66
C LEU A 50 -3.78 -2.50 -2.28
N ALA A 51 -2.90 -1.72 -1.65
CA ALA A 51 -2.47 -0.45 -2.19
C ALA A 51 -1.68 -0.59 -3.51
N ALA A 52 -0.93 -1.69 -3.68
CA ALA A 52 -0.19 -1.97 -4.91
C ALA A 52 -1.09 -2.42 -6.07
N THR A 53 -2.17 -3.15 -5.79
CA THR A 53 -3.09 -3.65 -6.82
C THR A 53 -3.96 -2.54 -7.44
N GLY A 54 -4.18 -1.45 -6.71
CA GLY A 54 -4.95 -0.31 -7.19
C GLY A 54 -6.46 -0.56 -7.25
N SER A 55 -7.26 0.51 -7.29
CA SER A 55 -8.72 0.50 -7.09
C SER A 55 -9.51 -0.44 -8.00
N LYS A 56 -9.02 -0.69 -9.23
CA LYS A 56 -9.72 -1.53 -10.23
C LYS A 56 -9.73 -3.02 -9.90
N GLN A 57 -8.77 -3.51 -9.11
CA GLN A 57 -8.69 -4.93 -8.75
C GLN A 57 -8.93 -5.19 -7.25
N VAL A 58 -9.21 -4.14 -6.47
CA VAL A 58 -9.62 -4.29 -5.07
C VAL A 58 -10.83 -5.21 -4.99
N ASN A 59 -11.87 -5.06 -5.81
CA ASN A 59 -13.05 -5.93 -5.70
C ASN A 59 -12.75 -7.43 -5.90
N THR A 60 -11.74 -7.78 -6.70
CA THR A 60 -11.39 -9.19 -6.99
C THR A 60 -10.48 -9.80 -5.92
N LEU A 61 -9.49 -9.05 -5.42
CA LEU A 61 -8.55 -9.52 -4.39
C LEU A 61 -9.04 -9.31 -2.95
N ALA A 62 -9.90 -8.31 -2.78
CA ALA A 62 -10.23 -7.76 -1.48
C ALA A 62 -11.57 -8.29 -0.95
N GLY A 63 -12.45 -8.84 -1.79
CA GLY A 63 -13.77 -9.37 -1.38
C GLY A 63 -13.76 -10.22 -0.09
N PRO A 64 -12.95 -11.30 -0.04
CA PRO A 64 -12.83 -12.11 1.17
C PRO A 64 -11.98 -11.46 2.27
N ILE A 65 -10.93 -10.70 1.90
CA ILE A 65 -9.88 -10.26 2.83
C ILE A 65 -10.29 -8.96 3.55
N VAL A 66 -10.95 -8.02 2.87
CA VAL A 66 -11.32 -6.68 3.36
C VAL A 66 -12.25 -6.73 4.56
N LYS A 67 -13.24 -7.61 4.52
CA LYS A 67 -14.16 -7.83 5.66
C LYS A 67 -13.41 -8.16 6.95
N HIS A 68 -12.26 -8.81 6.84
CA HIS A 68 -11.43 -9.12 7.98
C HIS A 68 -10.46 -8.00 8.32
N LEU A 69 -9.99 -7.21 7.36
CA LEU A 69 -9.01 -6.14 7.57
C LEU A 69 -9.55 -4.93 8.36
N ARG A 70 -10.84 -4.64 8.26
CA ARG A 70 -11.46 -3.49 8.92
C ARG A 70 -11.42 -3.57 10.45
N ASP A 71 -11.24 -2.43 11.12
CA ASP A 71 -11.47 -2.31 12.57
C ASP A 71 -12.97 -2.51 12.88
N ARG A 72 -13.27 -3.56 13.65
CA ARG A 72 -14.65 -3.94 14.00
C ARG A 72 -15.18 -3.21 15.23
N ARG A 73 -14.34 -2.42 15.91
CA ARG A 73 -14.74 -1.68 17.12
C ARG A 73 -15.46 -0.37 16.79
N GLY A 74 -15.46 0.04 15.53
CA GLY A 74 -16.09 1.28 15.09
C GLY A 74 -16.66 1.19 13.68
N SER A 75 -17.38 2.24 13.30
CA SER A 75 -17.99 2.38 11.98
C SER A 75 -17.16 3.24 11.03
N ALA A 76 -15.94 3.64 11.39
CA ALA A 76 -15.09 4.43 10.51
C ALA A 76 -14.71 3.65 9.22
N PRO A 77 -14.51 4.35 8.09
CA PRO A 77 -14.01 3.74 6.86
C PRO A 77 -12.54 3.33 7.01
N LEU A 78 -12.15 2.30 6.28
CA LEU A 78 -10.75 1.87 6.17
C LEU A 78 -10.08 2.69 5.07
N ALA A 79 -8.93 3.29 5.38
CA ALA A 79 -8.10 3.98 4.39
C ALA A 79 -6.67 3.46 4.41
N ILE A 80 -6.10 3.29 3.22
CA ILE A 80 -4.71 2.93 3.01
C ILE A 80 -4.12 3.90 1.99
N ASP A 81 -3.11 4.65 2.41
CA ASP A 81 -2.31 5.49 1.53
C ASP A 81 -0.94 4.85 1.37
N ALA A 82 -0.41 4.77 0.15
CA ALA A 82 0.93 4.26 -0.08
C ALA A 82 1.67 5.05 -1.16
N LYS A 83 2.96 5.26 -0.95
CA LYS A 83 3.89 5.76 -1.97
C LYS A 83 4.81 4.64 -2.43
N PHE A 84 4.90 4.46 -3.74
CA PHE A 84 5.79 3.51 -4.39
C PHE A 84 6.77 4.23 -5.33
N GLU A 85 7.89 3.59 -5.63
CA GLU A 85 8.89 4.05 -6.59
C GLU A 85 9.22 2.92 -7.58
N PHE A 86 9.30 3.24 -8.87
CA PHE A 86 9.70 2.28 -9.90
C PHE A 86 11.22 2.14 -9.97
N SER A 87 11.71 0.90 -9.93
CA SER A 87 13.12 0.56 -10.15
C SER A 87 13.50 0.85 -11.61
N SER A 88 14.81 1.01 -11.87
CA SER A 88 15.34 1.18 -13.24
C SER A 88 14.90 0.07 -14.19
N GLN A 89 14.89 -1.19 -13.74
CA GLN A 89 14.39 -2.34 -14.53
C GLN A 89 12.90 -2.24 -14.88
N GLY A 90 12.10 -1.56 -14.05
CA GLY A 90 10.69 -1.31 -14.37
C GLY A 90 10.46 -0.20 -15.38
N ARG A 91 11.53 0.47 -15.84
CA ARG A 91 11.49 1.55 -16.83
C ARG A 91 11.87 1.09 -18.24
N ASP A 92 12.24 -0.17 -18.41
CA ASP A 92 12.82 -0.72 -19.66
C ASP A 92 11.79 -0.99 -20.79
N GLY A 93 10.59 -0.41 -20.66
CA GLY A 93 9.55 -0.48 -21.69
C GLY A 93 9.70 0.64 -22.71
N GLU A 94 9.27 0.39 -23.95
CA GLU A 94 9.09 1.44 -24.95
C GLU A 94 8.27 2.58 -24.37
N ASN A 95 8.87 3.77 -24.30
CA ASN A 95 8.17 4.94 -23.80
C ASN A 95 7.02 5.26 -24.75
N HIS A 96 5.90 5.70 -24.18
CA HIS A 96 4.79 6.16 -24.97
C HIS A 96 5.27 7.24 -25.98
N PRO A 97 4.90 7.20 -27.26
CA PRO A 97 5.45 8.09 -28.29
C PRO A 97 5.29 9.59 -28.00
N LEU A 98 4.31 9.95 -27.17
CA LEU A 98 4.05 11.33 -26.74
C LEU A 98 4.89 11.76 -25.51
N LEU A 99 5.66 10.86 -24.90
CA LEU A 99 6.43 11.12 -23.70
C LEU A 99 7.76 11.80 -24.07
N LYS A 100 7.75 13.14 -24.18
CA LYS A 100 8.92 13.94 -24.58
C LYS A 100 10.10 13.87 -23.59
N LYS A 101 9.83 13.59 -22.31
CA LYS A 101 10.84 13.50 -21.25
C LYS A 101 10.38 12.53 -20.18
N ILE A 102 11.23 11.56 -19.87
CA ILE A 102 11.01 10.64 -18.76
C ILE A 102 11.37 11.38 -17.46
N PRO A 103 10.47 11.43 -16.45
CA PRO A 103 10.81 11.94 -15.14
C PRO A 103 12.01 11.19 -14.54
N ALA A 104 12.95 11.91 -13.92
CA ALA A 104 14.09 11.30 -13.22
C ALA A 104 13.61 10.32 -12.12
N HIS A 105 12.49 10.65 -11.46
CA HIS A 105 11.82 9.81 -10.48
C HIS A 105 10.39 9.51 -10.93
N LEU A 106 10.09 8.23 -11.07
CA LEU A 106 8.74 7.73 -11.31
C LEU A 106 8.21 7.18 -9.98
N GLY A 107 7.35 7.96 -9.34
CA GLY A 107 6.63 7.58 -8.15
C GLY A 107 5.17 7.26 -8.45
N LEU A 108 4.58 6.37 -7.67
CA LEU A 108 3.14 6.11 -7.67
C LEU A 108 2.59 6.42 -6.29
N SER A 109 1.60 7.30 -6.22
CA SER A 109 0.78 7.48 -5.02
C SER A 109 -0.51 6.69 -5.19
N SER A 110 -0.81 5.85 -4.22
CA SER A 110 -1.99 5.01 -4.19
C SER A 110 -2.85 5.35 -2.98
N HIS A 111 -4.16 5.41 -3.20
CA HIS A 111 -5.15 5.57 -2.15
C HIS A 111 -6.21 4.48 -2.32
N VAL A 112 -6.49 3.76 -1.24
CA VAL A 112 -7.56 2.76 -1.16
C VAL A 112 -8.46 3.13 0.00
N GLY A 113 -9.70 3.52 -0.33
CA GLY A 113 -10.77 3.76 0.62
C GLY A 113 -11.81 2.65 0.56
N LEU A 114 -12.24 2.17 1.71
CA LEU A 114 -13.27 1.14 1.84
C LEU A 114 -14.34 1.61 2.82
N GLU A 115 -15.51 1.88 2.25
CA GLU A 115 -16.69 2.32 2.96
C GLU A 115 -17.28 1.25 3.88
N VAL A 116 -18.19 1.68 4.73
CA VAL A 116 -18.92 0.78 5.61
C VAL A 116 -19.84 -0.12 4.78
N GLY A 117 -19.52 -1.42 4.71
CA GLY A 117 -20.38 -2.41 4.06
C GLY A 117 -20.04 -2.71 2.60
N SER A 118 -18.97 -2.13 2.06
CA SER A 118 -18.39 -2.62 0.80
C SER A 118 -17.85 -4.04 1.03
N THR A 119 -18.32 -4.97 0.19
CA THR A 119 -17.84 -6.37 0.16
C THR A 119 -16.64 -6.48 -0.74
#